data_AF-A0A4Y4XMT2-F1
#
_entry.id   AF-A0A4Y4XMT2-F1
#
_cell.length_a   1.000
_cell.length_b   1.000
_cell.length_c   1.000
_cell.angle_alpha   90.00
_cell.angle_beta   90.00
_cell.angle_gamma   90.00
#
_symmetry.space_group_name_H-M   'P 1'
#
loop_
_entity.id
_entity.type
_entity.pdbx_description
1 polymer ?
#
loop_
_entity_poly.entity_id
_entity_poly.type
_entity_poly.pdbx_seq_one_letter_code
_entity_poly.pdbx_strand_id
1 'polypeptide(L)'
;MYVVLEGVDGAGKSTQVELLKTRFKNALFTKEPGGTKIGESLRRIALNENISELARAFLFLSDRAEHTESVIKPALKEKKLIISDRSLISGMAYSEFSSLE
;
A
#
# COMPACT_ATOMS: atom_id res chain seq x y z
N MET A 1 -15.59 -5.24 1.54
CA MET A 1 -15.44 -3.77 1.69
C MET A 1 -13.97 -3.48 1.83
N TYR A 2 -13.46 -2.46 1.13
CA TYR A 2 -12.06 -2.06 1.18
C TYR A 2 -11.93 -0.70 1.87
N VAL A 3 -11.23 -0.66 3.00
CA VAL A 3 -10.99 0.54 3.81
C VAL A 3 -9.49 0.84 3.79
N VAL A 4 -9.13 2.09 3.51
CA VAL A 4 -7.74 2.53 3.47
C VAL A 4 -7.54 3.60 4.53
N LEU A 5 -6.47 3.46 5.31
CA LEU A 5 -6.01 4.48 6.24
C LEU A 5 -4.90 5.29 5.58
N GLU A 6 -5.16 6.59 5.38
CA GLU A 6 -4.24 7.53 4.75
C GLU A 6 -3.85 8.65 5.73
N GLY A 7 -2.74 9.32 5.41
CA GLY A 7 -2.25 10.45 6.20
C GLY A 7 -0.74 10.60 6.11
N VAL A 8 -0.25 11.77 6.47
CA VAL A 8 1.19 12.07 6.56
C VAL A 8 1.89 11.22 7.62
N ASP A 9 3.21 11.22 7.62
CA ASP A 9 3.99 10.54 8.66
C ASP A 9 3.71 11.18 10.02
N GLY A 10 3.64 10.35 11.07
CA GLY A 10 3.23 10.80 12.41
C GLY A 10 1.72 10.95 12.62
N ALA A 11 0.87 10.79 11.59
CA ALA A 11 -0.60 10.92 11.74
C ALA A 11 -1.30 9.80 12.54
N GLY A 12 -0.55 8.82 13.09
CA GLY A 12 -1.10 7.76 13.95
C GLY A 12 -1.70 6.55 13.23
N LYS A 13 -1.50 6.40 11.91
CA LYS A 13 -2.05 5.27 11.11
C LYS A 13 -1.75 3.90 11.71
N SER A 14 -0.49 3.62 12.06
CA SER A 14 -0.10 2.31 12.62
C SER A 14 -0.78 2.03 13.96
N THR A 15 -0.97 3.05 14.82
CA THR A 15 -1.74 2.92 16.05
C THR A 15 -3.19 2.53 15.76
N GLN A 16 -3.82 3.18 14.77
CA GLN A 16 -5.19 2.85 14.38
C GLN A 16 -5.31 1.44 13.79
N VAL A 17 -4.35 1.00 12.98
CA VAL A 17 -4.30 -0.38 12.46
C VAL A 17 -4.29 -1.40 13.61
N GLU A 18 -3.42 -1.22 14.60
CA GLU A 18 -3.33 -2.16 15.73
C GLU A 18 -4.62 -2.16 16.57
N LEU A 19 -5.23 -1.01 16.82
CA LEU A 19 -6.53 -0.94 17.49
C LEU A 19 -7.62 -1.66 16.69
N LEU A 20 -7.68 -1.45 15.38
CA LEU A 20 -8.67 -2.10 14.50
C LEU A 20 -8.48 -3.62 14.45
N LYS A 21 -7.24 -4.14 14.50
CA LYS A 21 -6.98 -5.58 14.59
C LYS A 21 -7.65 -6.24 15.79
N THR A 22 -7.68 -5.55 16.93
CA THR A 22 -8.36 -6.07 18.14
C THR A 22 -9.88 -6.18 17.95
N ARG A 23 -10.47 -5.26 17.18
CA ARG A 23 -11.92 -5.15 16.96
C ARG A 23 -12.44 -5.97 15.78
N PHE A 24 -11.64 -6.16 14.75
CA PHE A 24 -12.00 -6.80 13.49
C PHE A 24 -11.10 -8.00 13.21
N LYS A 25 -11.12 -9.00 14.10
CA LYS A 25 -10.22 -10.18 14.05
C LYS A 25 -10.26 -10.99 12.75
N ASN A 26 -11.37 -10.94 12.02
CA ASN A 26 -11.55 -11.67 10.76
C ASN A 26 -11.29 -10.81 9.51
N ALA A 27 -10.92 -9.52 9.68
CA ALA A 27 -10.56 -8.67 8.57
C ALA A 27 -9.16 -9.02 8.05
N LEU A 28 -8.97 -8.84 6.75
CA LEU A 28 -7.65 -8.89 6.14
C LEU A 28 -6.96 -7.54 6.37
N PHE A 29 -5.84 -7.57 7.08
CA PHE A 29 -4.98 -6.40 7.25
C PHE A 29 -3.82 -6.47 6.26
N THR A 30 -3.59 -5.38 5.54
CA THR A 30 -2.51 -5.28 4.55
C THR A 30 -1.93 -3.87 4.52
N LYS A 31 -0.98 -3.60 3.62
CA LYS A 31 -0.34 -2.29 3.45
C LYS A 31 0.21 -2.11 2.04
N GLU A 32 0.33 -0.86 1.61
CA GLU A 32 1.10 -0.47 0.44
C GLU A 32 2.15 0.61 0.82
N PRO A 33 3.38 0.56 0.28
CA PRO A 33 3.94 -0.56 -0.48
C PRO A 33 4.35 -1.74 0.42
N GLY A 34 4.45 -2.93 -0.15
CA GLY A 34 4.99 -4.12 0.52
C GLY A 34 3.96 -5.05 1.16
N GLY A 35 2.77 -5.14 0.58
CA GLY A 35 1.72 -6.08 1.01
C GLY A 35 1.91 -7.52 0.51
N THR A 36 2.91 -7.78 -0.34
CA THR A 36 3.22 -9.09 -0.94
C THR A 36 4.73 -9.35 -0.90
N LYS A 37 5.17 -10.61 -1.10
CA LYS A 37 6.60 -10.95 -1.15
C LYS A 37 7.36 -10.21 -2.27
N ILE A 38 6.73 -10.06 -3.43
CA ILE A 38 7.25 -9.25 -4.54
C ILE A 38 7.26 -7.79 -4.13
N GLY A 39 6.16 -7.30 -3.57
CA GLY A 39 6.00 -5.93 -3.10
C GLY A 39 7.06 -5.52 -2.07
N GLU A 40 7.40 -6.40 -1.12
CA GLU A 40 8.49 -6.17 -0.15
C GLU A 40 9.85 -5.96 -0.85
N SER A 41 10.10 -6.71 -1.92
CA SER A 41 11.34 -6.58 -2.70
C SER A 41 11.35 -5.28 -3.51
N LEU A 42 10.22 -4.93 -4.15
CA LEU A 42 10.08 -3.67 -4.88
C LEU A 42 10.21 -2.47 -3.93
N ARG A 43 9.57 -2.52 -2.76
CA ARG A 43 9.69 -1.51 -1.70
C ARG A 43 11.13 -1.33 -1.25
N ARG A 44 11.87 -2.42 -1.04
CA ARG A 44 13.28 -2.37 -0.63
C ARG A 44 14.12 -1.63 -1.67
N ILE A 45 13.95 -1.95 -2.95
CA ILE A 45 14.67 -1.28 -4.05
C ILE A 45 14.29 0.20 -4.09
N ALA A 46 12.99 0.50 -4.08
CA ALA A 46 12.47 1.86 -4.17
C ALA A 46 12.96 2.78 -3.04
N LEU A 47 13.14 2.26 -1.82
CA LEU A 47 13.55 3.04 -0.65
C LEU A 47 15.06 3.11 -0.42
N ASN A 48 15.83 2.11 -0.85
CA ASN A 48 17.24 1.99 -0.46
C ASN A 48 18.22 2.18 -1.62
N GLU A 49 17.78 2.02 -2.87
CA GLU A 49 18.66 2.14 -4.02
C GLU A 49 18.62 3.57 -4.61
N ASN A 50 19.73 3.98 -5.20
CA ASN A 50 19.81 5.25 -5.94
C ASN A 50 19.26 5.05 -7.36
N ILE A 51 17.96 5.25 -7.52
CA ILE A 51 17.23 5.19 -8.79
C ILE A 51 16.55 6.53 -9.07
N SER A 52 16.19 6.77 -10.34
CA SER A 52 15.43 7.97 -10.68
C SER A 52 14.06 8.00 -9.99
N GLU A 53 13.54 9.21 -9.73
CA GLU A 53 12.19 9.45 -9.18
C GLU A 53 11.11 8.68 -9.97
N LEU A 54 11.19 8.72 -11.30
CA LEU A 54 10.26 8.02 -12.19
C LEU A 54 10.35 6.49 -12.04
N ALA A 55 11.55 5.92 -11.96
CA ALA A 55 11.71 4.50 -11.72
C ALA A 55 11.14 4.10 -10.36
N ARG A 56 11.36 4.91 -9.32
CA ARG A 56 10.79 4.69 -7.98
C ARG A 56 9.26 4.69 -8.03
N ALA A 57 8.66 5.66 -8.72
CA ALA A 57 7.21 5.74 -8.90
C ALA A 57 6.67 4.49 -9.62
N PHE A 58 7.34 4.01 -10.67
CA PHE A 58 6.96 2.76 -11.35
C PHE A 58 7.07 1.53 -10.45
N LEU A 59 8.10 1.44 -9.59
CA LEU A 59 8.19 0.33 -8.63
C LEU A 59 7.03 0.34 -7.63
N PHE A 60 6.59 1.50 -7.16
CA PHE A 60 5.39 1.60 -6.30
C PHE A 60 4.10 1.25 -7.05
N LEU A 61 4.00 1.61 -8.34
CA LEU A 61 2.87 1.19 -9.18
C LEU A 61 2.87 -0.32 -9.45
N SER A 62 4.05 -0.92 -9.66
CA SER A 62 4.21 -2.37 -9.80
C SER A 62 3.84 -3.12 -8.52
N ASP A 63 4.25 -2.63 -7.36
CA ASP A 63 3.85 -3.17 -6.05
C ASP A 63 2.33 -3.15 -5.89
N ARG A 64 1.67 -2.02 -6.19
CA ARG A 64 0.21 -1.90 -6.13
C ARG A 64 -0.49 -2.85 -7.09
N ALA A 65 -0.01 -2.96 -8.33
CA ALA A 65 -0.60 -3.85 -9.32
C ALA A 65 -0.58 -5.30 -8.82
N GLU A 66 0.58 -5.76 -8.35
CA GLU A 66 0.73 -7.08 -7.75
C GLU A 66 -0.19 -7.26 -6.53
N HIS A 67 -0.15 -6.34 -5.57
CA HIS A 67 -0.99 -6.39 -4.37
C HIS A 67 -2.49 -6.42 -4.70
N THR A 68 -2.91 -5.68 -5.72
CA THR A 68 -4.31 -5.66 -6.16
C THR A 68 -4.75 -7.01 -6.70
N GLU A 69 -3.94 -7.64 -7.57
CA GLU A 69 -4.28 -8.93 -8.18
C GLU A 69 -4.19 -10.09 -7.19
N SER A 70 -3.15 -10.14 -6.35
CA SER A 70 -2.91 -11.30 -5.49
C SER A 70 -3.55 -11.21 -4.11
N VAL A 71 -3.91 -10.01 -3.63
CA VAL A 71 -4.47 -9.81 -2.27
C VAL A 71 -5.87 -9.19 -2.33
N ILE A 72 -6.01 -8.01 -2.94
CA ILE A 72 -7.25 -7.23 -2.83
C ILE A 72 -8.42 -7.88 -3.58
N LYS A 73 -8.24 -8.22 -4.86
CA LYS A 73 -9.31 -8.82 -5.68
C LYS A 73 -9.80 -10.17 -5.11
N PRO A 74 -8.93 -11.13 -4.72
CA PRO A 74 -9.37 -12.36 -4.09
C PRO A 74 -10.16 -12.12 -2.81
N ALA A 75 -9.68 -11.24 -1.93
CA ALA A 75 -10.36 -10.94 -0.67
C ALA A 75 -11.73 -10.27 -0.87
N LEU A 76 -11.86 -9.41 -1.88
CA LEU A 76 -13.16 -8.82 -2.25
C LEU A 76 -14.13 -9.86 -2.79
N LYS A 77 -13.66 -10.81 -3.61
CA LYS A 77 -14.48 -11.94 -4.11
C LYS A 77 -15.01 -12.79 -2.96
N GLU A 78 -14.21 -12.98 -1.91
CA GLU A 78 -14.58 -13.66 -0.67
C GLU A 78 -15.42 -12.79 0.29
N LYS A 79 -15.79 -11.57 -0.12
CA LYS A 79 -16.55 -10.59 0.69
C LYS A 79 -15.88 -10.25 2.03
N LYS A 80 -14.55 -10.35 2.12
CA LYS A 80 -13.79 -9.98 3.32
C LYS A 80 -13.81 -8.46 3.53
N LEU A 81 -13.76 -8.05 4.80
CA LEU A 81 -13.36 -6.70 5.16
C LEU A 81 -11.84 -6.62 5.00
N ILE A 82 -11.38 -5.63 4.24
CA ILE A 82 -9.96 -5.36 4.00
C ILE A 82 -9.64 -4.01 4.62
N ILE A 83 -8.60 -3.93 5.43
CA ILE A 83 -8.07 -2.70 6.03
C ILE A 83 -6.62 -2.57 5.59
N SER A 84 -6.31 -1.55 4.80
CA SER A 84 -4.95 -1.28 4.32
C SER A 84 -4.35 -0.04 4.97
N ASP A 85 -3.09 -0.13 5.42
CA ASP A 85 -2.25 1.04 5.71
C ASP A 85 -1.70 1.58 4.38
N ARG A 86 -2.25 2.73 3.95
CA ARG A 86 -2.04 3.40 2.64
C ARG A 86 -2.54 2.61 1.42
N SER A 87 -2.78 3.33 0.32
CA SER A 87 -3.02 2.80 -1.02
C SER A 87 -2.79 3.89 -2.11
N LEU A 88 -3.66 3.95 -3.12
CA LEU A 88 -3.62 4.87 -4.26
C LEU A 88 -3.39 6.34 -3.87
N ILE A 89 -4.04 6.79 -2.81
CA ILE A 89 -4.00 8.19 -2.38
C ILE A 89 -2.60 8.58 -1.93
N SER A 90 -1.90 7.73 -1.18
CA SER A 90 -0.47 7.95 -0.89
C SER A 90 0.37 8.04 -2.17
N GLY A 91 0.10 7.20 -3.17
CA GLY A 91 0.81 7.30 -4.46
C GLY A 91 0.58 8.64 -5.16
N MET A 92 -0.64 9.17 -5.14
CA MET A 92 -0.97 10.47 -5.73
C MET A 92 -0.41 11.65 -4.94
N ALA A 93 -0.33 11.53 -3.62
CA ALA A 93 0.14 12.60 -2.75
C ALA A 93 1.68 12.73 -2.73
N TYR A 94 2.40 11.62 -2.89
CA TYR A 94 3.86 11.58 -2.77
C TYR A 94 4.61 11.44 -4.09
N SER A 95 3.98 10.92 -5.16
CA SER A 95 4.64 10.80 -6.46
C SER A 95 4.32 12.02 -7.33
N GLU A 96 5.31 12.88 -7.54
CA GLU A 96 5.24 13.95 -8.54
C GLU A 96 5.59 13.38 -9.92
N PHE A 97 4.59 13.22 -10.79
CA PHE A 97 4.79 12.84 -12.20
C PHE A 97 5.11 14.05 -13.10
N SER A 98 5.33 15.23 -12.50
CA SER A 98 5.57 16.50 -13.19
C SER A 98 6.84 16.51 -14.04
N SER A 99 7.77 15.58 -13.81
CA SER A 99 9.03 15.47 -14.56
C SER A 99 8.93 14.72 -15.90
N LEU A 100 7.72 14.40 -16.37
CA LEU A 100 7.48 13.72 -17.66
C LEU A 100 7.21 14.69 -18.83
N GLU A 101 7.30 16.00 -18.58
CA GLU A 101 7.22 17.06 -19.61
C GLU A 101 8.60 17.44 -20.17
#